data_AF-A0A1X7SET3-F1
#
_entry.id   AF-A0A1X7SET3-F1
#
_cell.length_a   1.000
_cell.length_b   1.000
_cell.length_c   1.000
_cell.angle_alpha   90.00
_cell.angle_beta   90.00
_cell.angle_gamma   90.00
#
_symmetry.space_group_name_H-M   'P 1'
#
loop_
_entity.id
_entity.type
_entity.pdbx_description
1 polymer ?
#
loop_
_entity_poly.entity_id
_entity_poly.type
_entity_poly.pdbx_seq_one_letter_code
_entity_poly.pdbx_strand_id
1 'polypeptide(L)'
;LAAAAEEGNEEIILMSSLAACIECKVVFSDNSYPSDSVIKLTVYLRSNAPSDLLINKIQVIMENPVYSKYCVTVGEVCLESQKISKFEYQFPALSETIQVIMCKQ
;
A
#
# COMPACT_ATOMS: atom_id res chain seq x y z
N LEU A 1 15.62 -48.31 7.41
CA LEU A 1 15.69 -46.84 7.46
C LEU A 1 14.34 -46.33 6.96
N ALA A 2 13.44 -45.93 7.85
CA ALA A 2 12.11 -45.44 7.48
C ALA A 2 12.23 -43.95 7.16
N ALA A 3 11.88 -43.56 5.93
CA ALA A 3 11.78 -42.17 5.52
C ALA A 3 10.48 -41.60 6.10
N ALA A 4 10.60 -40.66 7.04
CA ALA A 4 9.47 -39.85 7.50
C ALA A 4 9.08 -38.91 6.36
N ALA A 5 7.84 -39.05 5.87
CA ALA A 5 7.24 -38.08 4.98
C ALA A 5 6.97 -36.80 5.78
N GLU A 6 7.55 -35.67 5.35
CA GLU A 6 7.20 -34.37 5.91
C GLU A 6 5.79 -34.01 5.41
N GLU A 7 4.83 -34.02 6.34
CA GLU A 7 3.46 -33.54 6.14
C GLU A 7 3.52 -32.02 5.92
N GLY A 8 3.38 -31.60 4.66
CA GLY A 8 3.22 -30.20 4.31
C GLY A 8 1.87 -29.70 4.82
N ASN A 9 1.88 -29.02 5.95
CA ASN A 9 0.68 -28.46 6.56
C ASN A 9 0.16 -27.31 5.66
N GLU A 10 -0.92 -27.57 4.93
CA GLU A 10 -1.59 -26.58 4.09
C GLU A 10 -2.36 -25.59 4.98
N GLU A 11 -1.74 -24.46 5.29
CA GLU A 11 -2.34 -23.41 6.11
C GLU A 11 -3.37 -22.63 5.28
N ILE A 12 -4.66 -22.89 5.51
CA ILE A 12 -5.77 -22.14 4.91
C ILE A 12 -5.83 -20.75 5.58
N ILE A 13 -5.12 -19.78 5.01
CA ILE A 13 -5.19 -18.38 5.47
C ILE A 13 -6.53 -17.79 5.04
N LEU A 14 -7.48 -17.70 5.97
CA LEU A 14 -8.75 -16.99 5.78
C LEU A 14 -8.46 -15.52 5.48
N MET A 15 -9.03 -14.96 4.41
CA MET A 15 -8.72 -13.59 3.94
C MET A 15 -8.99 -12.48 4.97
N SER A 16 -9.87 -12.72 5.95
CA SER A 16 -10.10 -11.80 7.08
C SER A 16 -8.89 -11.70 8.05
N SER A 17 -7.95 -12.64 7.99
CA SER A 17 -6.72 -12.66 8.79
C SER A 17 -5.54 -11.93 8.12
N LEU A 18 -5.59 -11.65 6.81
CA LEU A 18 -4.52 -10.95 6.08
C LEU A 18 -4.31 -9.52 6.59
N ALA A 19 -5.40 -8.81 6.94
CA ALA A 19 -5.31 -7.47 7.52
C ALA A 19 -4.62 -7.47 8.90
N ALA A 20 -4.68 -8.58 9.65
CA ALA A 20 -4.01 -8.72 10.93
C ALA A 20 -2.51 -9.01 10.79
N CYS A 21 -2.05 -9.38 9.59
CA CYS A 21 -0.67 -9.74 9.31
C CYS A 21 0.11 -8.63 8.60
N ILE A 22 -0.48 -7.49 8.25
CA ILE A 22 0.23 -6.42 7.55
C ILE A 22 0.34 -5.19 8.45
N GLU A 23 1.56 -4.85 8.83
CA GLU A 23 1.86 -3.57 9.47
C GLU A 23 2.17 -2.52 8.39
N CYS A 24 1.63 -1.32 8.57
CA CYS A 24 1.83 -0.20 7.65
C CYS A 24 2.37 1.01 8.41
N LYS A 25 3.48 1.57 7.93
CA LYS A 25 4.01 2.86 8.38
C LYS A 25 4.11 3.80 7.20
N VAL A 26 3.63 5.02 7.38
CA VAL A 26 3.63 6.04 6.33
C VAL A 26 4.43 7.24 6.80
N VAL A 27 5.29 7.77 5.93
CA VAL A 27 6.19 8.90 6.23
C VAL A 27 6.14 9.89 5.07
N PHE A 28 5.80 11.14 5.37
CA PHE A 28 5.97 12.25 4.44
C PHE A 28 7.46 12.60 4.34
N SER A 29 7.92 12.96 3.14
CA SER A 29 9.32 13.41 2.97
C SER A 29 9.62 14.71 3.71
N ASP A 30 8.61 15.55 3.93
CA ASP A 30 8.71 16.86 4.54
C ASP A 30 7.58 17.10 5.54
N ASN A 31 7.82 17.99 6.50
CA ASN A 31 6.83 18.33 7.53
C ASN A 31 5.77 19.33 7.04
N SER A 32 6.00 19.96 5.89
CA SER A 32 5.10 20.95 5.29
C SER A 32 5.31 21.01 3.78
N TYR A 33 4.23 21.20 3.03
CA TYR A 33 4.24 21.30 1.58
C TYR A 33 3.58 22.61 1.12
N PRO A 34 4.25 23.41 0.26
CA PRO A 34 3.60 24.48 -0.49
C PRO A 34 2.47 23.93 -1.37
N SER A 35 1.38 24.67 -1.52
CA SER A 35 0.15 24.22 -2.22
C SER A 35 0.37 23.79 -3.68
N ASP A 36 1.43 24.27 -4.31
CA ASP A 36 1.83 24.03 -5.69
C ASP A 36 2.92 22.95 -5.84
N SER A 37 3.43 22.41 -4.72
CA SER A 37 4.50 21.42 -4.72
C SER A 37 3.99 19.98 -4.82
N VAL A 38 4.81 19.04 -5.28
CA VAL A 38 4.48 17.60 -5.25
C VAL A 38 4.68 17.06 -3.84
N ILE A 39 3.66 16.41 -3.28
CA ILE A 39 3.79 15.69 -2.00
C ILE A 39 4.42 14.32 -2.27
N LYS A 40 5.50 14.02 -1.56
CA LYS A 40 6.17 12.71 -1.62
C LYS A 40 5.88 11.93 -0.34
N LEU A 41 5.47 10.69 -0.52
CA LEU A 41 5.04 9.81 0.56
C LEU A 41 5.77 8.47 0.44
N THR A 42 6.40 8.04 1.53
CA THR A 42 6.98 6.69 1.62
C THR A 42 6.07 5.82 2.48
N VAL A 43 5.65 4.69 1.91
CA VAL A 43 4.89 3.65 2.61
C VAL A 43 5.82 2.46 2.85
N TYR A 44 5.86 2.01 4.10
CA TYR A 44 6.54 0.81 4.53
C TYR A 44 5.47 -0.21 4.90
N LEU A 45 5.48 -1.36 4.21
CA LEU A 45 4.63 -2.49 4.54
C LEU A 45 5.48 -3.62 5.09
N ARG A 46 5.05 -4.23 6.18
CA ARG A 46 5.66 -5.45 6.72
C ARG A 46 4.61 -6.54 6.80
N SER A 47 4.89 -7.68 6.17
CA SER A 47 4.10 -8.89 6.39
C SER A 47 4.63 -9.63 7.61
N ASN A 48 3.76 -9.91 8.57
CA ASN A 48 3.96 -10.83 9.68
C ASN A 48 3.33 -12.21 9.39
N ALA A 49 2.83 -12.43 8.16
CA ALA A 49 2.38 -13.75 7.76
C ALA A 49 3.56 -14.73 7.75
N PRO A 50 3.33 -16.04 7.99
CA PRO A 50 4.38 -17.04 7.96
C PRO A 50 4.96 -17.22 6.54
N SER A 51 4.20 -16.89 5.51
CA SER A 51 4.55 -17.00 4.09
C SER A 51 4.46 -15.67 3.34
N ASP A 52 5.02 -15.65 2.13
CA ASP A 52 4.98 -14.49 1.23
C ASP A 52 3.54 -14.19 0.79
N LEU A 53 3.19 -12.91 0.75
CA LEU A 53 1.87 -12.43 0.38
C LEU A 53 1.90 -11.78 -1.00
N LEU A 54 1.11 -12.32 -1.92
CA LEU A 54 0.89 -11.71 -3.23
C LEU A 54 -0.28 -10.72 -3.17
N ILE A 55 0.01 -9.44 -3.41
CA ILE A 55 -0.97 -8.35 -3.42
C ILE A 55 -1.13 -7.83 -4.85
N ASN A 56 -2.34 -7.95 -5.41
CA ASN A 56 -2.61 -7.56 -6.80
C ASN A 56 -2.72 -6.04 -7.03
N LYS A 57 -3.06 -5.29 -5.97
CA LYS A 57 -3.31 -3.84 -6.06
C LYS A 57 -3.06 -3.18 -4.71
N ILE A 58 -2.29 -2.09 -4.71
CA ILE A 58 -2.13 -1.21 -3.57
C ILE A 58 -2.66 0.17 -3.94
N GLN A 59 -3.59 0.67 -3.13
CA GLN A 59 -4.18 2.00 -3.29
C GLN A 59 -3.85 2.84 -2.08
N VAL A 60 -3.24 4.00 -2.31
CA VAL A 60 -2.95 5.00 -1.27
C VAL A 60 -3.84 6.22 -1.51
N ILE A 61 -4.63 6.55 -0.50
CA ILE A 61 -5.60 7.65 -0.56
C ILE A 61 -5.08 8.77 0.35
N MET A 62 -4.96 9.96 -0.21
CA MET A 62 -4.60 11.17 0.54
C MET A 62 -5.78 12.13 0.51
N GLU A 63 -6.41 12.32 1.66
CA GLU A 63 -7.54 13.23 1.78
C GLU A 63 -7.05 14.65 2.06
N ASN A 64 -6.86 15.43 0.99
CA ASN A 64 -6.53 16.84 1.09
C ASN A 64 -7.26 17.61 -0.04
N PRO A 65 -8.04 18.66 0.26
CA PRO A 65 -8.80 19.41 -0.74
C PRO A 65 -7.95 20.12 -1.81
N VAL A 66 -6.66 20.35 -1.55
CA VAL A 66 -5.73 21.07 -2.45
C VAL A 66 -4.99 20.12 -3.41
N TYR A 67 -5.10 18.80 -3.19
CA TYR A 67 -4.29 17.79 -3.89
C TYR A 67 -5.12 16.68 -4.51
N SER A 68 -4.52 15.97 -5.46
CA SER A 68 -5.11 14.75 -6.04
C SER A 68 -5.34 13.69 -4.96
N LYS A 69 -6.54 13.11 -4.94
CA LYS A 69 -6.99 12.25 -3.81
C LYS A 69 -6.45 10.82 -3.81
N TYR A 70 -5.82 10.35 -4.88
CA TYR A 70 -5.42 8.95 -5.01
C TYR A 70 -4.11 8.77 -5.76
N CYS A 71 -3.29 7.84 -5.27
CA CYS A 71 -2.20 7.24 -6.01
C CYS A 71 -2.40 5.73 -5.98
N VAL A 72 -2.47 5.11 -7.15
CA VAL A 72 -2.73 3.67 -7.28
C VAL A 72 -1.53 3.03 -7.96
N THR A 73 -0.92 2.06 -7.29
CA THR A 73 0.01 1.15 -7.94
C THR A 73 -0.76 -0.11 -8.32
N VAL A 74 -0.94 -0.29 -9.63
CA VAL A 74 -1.52 -1.50 -10.20
C VAL A 74 -0.36 -2.40 -10.62
N GLY A 75 -0.26 -3.56 -10.00
CA GLY A 75 0.82 -4.51 -10.23
C GLY A 75 0.90 -5.50 -9.09
N GLU A 76 1.37 -6.71 -9.39
CA GLU A 76 1.62 -7.74 -8.40
C GLU A 76 2.78 -7.30 -7.50
N VAL A 77 2.49 -7.10 -6.22
CA VAL A 77 3.46 -6.81 -5.17
C VAL A 77 3.57 -8.05 -4.29
N CYS A 78 4.75 -8.66 -4.29
CA CYS A 78 5.05 -9.74 -3.34
C CYS A 78 5.62 -9.13 -2.06
N LEU A 79 4.91 -9.24 -0.95
CA LEU A 79 5.44 -8.94 0.37
C LEU A 79 6.08 -10.20 0.93
N GLU A 80 7.40 -10.20 1.02
CA GLU A 80 8.15 -11.29 1.61
C GLU A 80 7.83 -11.43 3.12
N SER A 81 7.76 -12.66 3.61
CA SER A 81 7.52 -13.00 5.01
C SER A 81 8.52 -12.29 5.94
N GLN A 82 8.01 -11.61 6.98
CA GLN A 82 8.75 -10.90 8.01
C GLN A 82 9.68 -9.77 7.52
N LYS A 83 9.60 -9.36 6.26
CA LYS A 83 10.42 -8.28 5.70
C LYS A 83 9.61 -7.00 5.49
N ILE A 84 10.35 -5.88 5.44
CA ILE A 84 9.79 -4.56 5.17
C ILE A 84 9.99 -4.23 3.69
N SER A 85 8.89 -3.98 3.00
CA SER A 85 8.87 -3.46 1.63
C SER A 85 8.64 -1.95 1.65
N LYS A 86 9.39 -1.21 0.85
CA LYS A 86 9.31 0.24 0.73
C LYS A 86 8.69 0.62 -0.62
N PHE A 87 7.69 1.50 -0.59
CA PHE A 87 7.01 2.05 -1.76
C PHE A 87 7.02 3.57 -1.69
N GLU A 88 7.31 4.22 -2.81
CA GLU A 88 7.34 5.68 -2.91
C GLU A 88 6.19 6.14 -3.81
N TYR A 89 5.40 7.09 -3.29
CA TYR A 89 4.24 7.65 -3.95
C TYR A 89 4.39 9.16 -4.08
N GLN A 90 3.80 9.70 -5.15
CA GLN A 90 3.81 11.14 -5.43
C GLN A 90 2.38 11.61 -5.70
N PHE A 91 1.98 12.67 -5.01
CA PHE A 91 0.69 13.32 -5.19
C PHE A 91 0.94 14.71 -5.78
N PRO A 92 0.70 14.91 -7.09
CA PRO A 92 0.82 16.23 -7.68
C PRO A 92 -0.28 17.15 -7.14
N ALA A 93 0.05 18.44 -7.03
CA ALA A 93 -0.93 19.49 -6.80
C ALA A 93 -2.02 19.44 -7.89
N LEU A 94 -3.24 19.87 -7.53
CA LEU A 94 -4.30 20.05 -8.52
C LEU A 94 -3.83 21.08 -9.55
N SER A 95 -3.82 20.73 -10.84
CA SER A 95 -3.60 21.73 -11.89
C SER A 95 -4.77 22.72 -11.88
N GLU A 96 -4.51 24.00 -12.12
CA GLU A 96 -5.56 25.04 -12.21
C GLU A 96 -6.68 24.68 -13.22
N THR A 97 -6.41 23.77 -14.16
CA THR A 97 -7.35 23.26 -15.18
C THR A 97 -8.19 22.07 -14.72
N ILE A 98 -8.54 21.94 -13.43
CA ILE A 98 -9.53 20.95 -13.01
C ILE A 98 -10.90 21.60 -13.11
N GLN A 99 -11.60 21.32 -14.22
CA GLN A 99 -13.05 21.46 -14.24
C GLN A 99 -13.60 20.60 -13.10
N VAL A 100 -14.07 21.26 -12.04
CA VAL A 100 -14.85 20.63 -10.99
C VAL A 100 -16.10 20.09 -11.66
N ILE A 101 -16.08 18.82 -12.06
CA ILE A 101 -17.31 18.09 -12.40
C ILE A 101 -18.02 17.87 -11.06
N MET A 102 -18.79 18.88 -10.65
CA MET A 102 -19.77 18.70 -9.59
C MET A 102 -20.84 17.77 -10.15
N CYS A 103 -20.77 16.49 -9.82
CA CYS A 103 -21.94 15.63 -9.92
C CYS A 103 -22.98 16.17 -8.94
N LYS A 104 -24.01 16.85 -9.47
CA LYS A 104 -25.22 17.14 -8.71
C LYS A 104 -25.83 15.81 -8.28
N GLN A 105 -26.11 15.68 -6.99
CA GLN A 105 -26.98 14.64 -6.43
C GLN A 105 -28.38 14.74 -7.04
#